data_AF-A0A1A2YY20-F1
#
_entry.id   AF-A0A1A2YY20-F1
#
_cell.length_a   1.000
_cell.length_b   1.000
_cell.length_c   1.000
_cell.angle_alpha   90.00
_cell.angle_beta   90.00
_cell.angle_gamma   90.00
#
_symmetry.space_group_name_H-M   'P 1'
#
loop_
_entity.id
_entity.type
_entity.pdbx_description
1 polymer ?
#
loop_
_entity_poly.entity_id
_entity_poly.type
_entity_poly.pdbx_seq_one_letter_code
_entity_poly.pdbx_strand_id
1 'polypeptide(L)'
;MSKSLWRTVFGVIAGCVLGVMIEPTAAAAPDPCSASGVAATASGVLNSASGYLDGHPEANNVLTAAVNQSPADAKSSVRGYFLGHPNEALELRGIAQPLLDLRSRCNASVSPDQLAALFDALSG
;
A
#
# COMPACT_ATOMS: atom_id res chain seq x y z
N MET A 1 -4.87 40.91 -6.79
CA MET A 1 -6.26 40.79 -7.29
C MET A 1 -6.30 41.21 -8.74
N SER A 2 -6.17 40.27 -9.68
CA SER A 2 -6.37 40.54 -11.11
C SER A 2 -7.60 39.79 -11.58
N LYS A 3 -8.62 40.57 -11.91
CA LYS A 3 -9.87 40.15 -12.54
C LYS A 3 -9.59 40.05 -14.04
N SER A 4 -9.88 38.91 -14.66
CA SER A 4 -10.16 38.91 -16.10
C SER A 4 -11.33 37.97 -16.36
N LEU A 5 -12.49 38.62 -16.44
CA LEU A 5 -13.78 38.07 -16.75
C LEU A 5 -13.91 38.12 -18.27
N TRP A 6 -13.71 36.99 -18.97
CA TRP A 6 -14.07 36.89 -20.38
C TRP A 6 -15.41 36.17 -20.51
N ARG A 7 -16.42 37.00 -20.72
CA ARG A 7 -17.76 36.64 -21.17
C ARG A 7 -17.77 36.62 -22.71
N THR A 8 -18.74 35.89 -23.27
CA THR A 8 -19.41 36.13 -24.57
C THR A 8 -18.72 35.39 -25.75
N VAL A 9 -19.34 34.61 -26.65
CA VAL A 9 -20.74 34.28 -27.01
C VAL A 9 -20.73 33.18 -28.11
N PHE A 10 -21.78 32.35 -28.11
CA PHE A 10 -22.46 31.62 -29.21
C PHE A 10 -21.67 30.89 -30.32
N GLY A 11 -22.05 29.63 -30.49
CA GLY A 11 -21.97 28.91 -31.75
C GLY A 11 -22.85 27.65 -31.71
N VAL A 12 -24.14 27.79 -32.01
CA VAL A 12 -24.98 26.63 -32.38
C VAL A 12 -24.59 26.26 -33.81
N ILE A 13 -23.92 25.13 -34.00
CA ILE A 13 -23.87 24.43 -35.28
C ILE A 13 -24.38 23.02 -35.04
N ALA A 14 -25.56 22.76 -35.57
CA ALA A 14 -26.12 21.45 -35.76
C ALA A 14 -25.20 20.64 -36.68
N GLY A 15 -24.63 19.58 -36.13
CA GLY A 15 -23.89 18.57 -36.87
C GLY A 15 -23.95 17.29 -36.06
N CYS A 16 -24.87 16.39 -36.43
CA CYS A 16 -24.88 15.01 -35.96
C CYS A 16 -23.62 14.30 -36.49
N VAL A 17 -22.49 14.54 -35.85
CA VAL A 17 -21.37 13.62 -35.87
C VAL A 17 -21.60 12.74 -34.65
N LEU A 18 -21.89 11.46 -34.87
CA LEU A 18 -21.65 10.41 -33.87
C LEU A 18 -20.14 10.37 -33.63
N GLY A 19 -19.63 11.40 -32.96
CA GLY A 19 -18.34 11.34 -32.31
C GLY A 19 -18.55 10.34 -31.20
N VAL A 20 -17.86 9.20 -31.30
CA VAL A 20 -17.48 8.47 -30.10
C VAL A 20 -16.80 9.51 -29.24
N MET A 21 -17.55 10.04 -28.28
CA MET A 21 -17.01 10.79 -27.18
C MET A 21 -16.09 9.79 -26.51
N ILE A 22 -14.80 9.87 -26.83
CA ILE A 22 -13.77 9.39 -25.94
C ILE A 22 -13.82 10.40 -24.80
N GLU A 23 -14.87 10.28 -23.97
CA GLU A 23 -14.81 10.83 -22.63
C GLU A 23 -13.51 10.26 -22.08
N PRO A 24 -12.62 11.09 -21.50
CA PRO A 24 -11.56 10.53 -20.69
C PRO A 24 -12.34 9.67 -19.70
N THR A 25 -12.20 8.35 -19.80
CA THR A 25 -12.65 7.50 -18.72
C THR A 25 -11.88 8.08 -17.56
N ALA A 26 -12.59 8.74 -16.65
CA ALA A 26 -12.03 9.06 -15.36
C ALA A 26 -11.73 7.68 -14.82
N ALA A 27 -10.51 7.18 -15.06
CA ALA A 27 -10.03 5.96 -14.48
C ALA A 27 -10.14 6.26 -13.00
N ALA A 28 -11.19 5.73 -12.37
CA ALA A 28 -11.33 5.83 -10.94
C ALA A 28 -10.00 5.37 -10.39
N ALA A 29 -9.33 6.23 -9.59
CA ALA A 29 -8.09 5.85 -8.95
C ALA A 29 -8.32 4.47 -8.31
N PRO A 30 -7.40 3.50 -8.46
CA PRO A 30 -7.61 2.15 -7.98
C PRO A 30 -8.13 2.18 -6.55
N ASP A 31 -9.24 1.49 -6.28
CA ASP A 31 -9.80 1.45 -4.94
C ASP A 31 -8.73 0.91 -3.99
N PRO A 32 -8.25 1.70 -3.01
CA PRO A 32 -7.19 1.26 -2.11
C PRO A 32 -7.60 0.01 -1.33
N CYS A 33 -8.90 -0.22 -1.14
CA CYS A 33 -9.45 -1.36 -0.42
C CYS A 33 -9.74 -2.57 -1.30
N SER A 34 -9.56 -2.45 -2.62
CA SER A 34 -9.57 -3.61 -3.51
C SER A 34 -8.33 -4.48 -3.28
N ALA A 35 -8.40 -5.76 -3.67
CA ALA A 35 -7.27 -6.68 -3.57
C ALA A 35 -6.01 -6.14 -4.29
N SER A 36 -6.18 -5.48 -5.45
CA SER A 36 -5.08 -4.85 -6.18
C SER A 36 -4.53 -3.61 -5.47
N GLY A 37 -5.38 -2.81 -4.82
CA GLY A 37 -4.96 -1.67 -3.99
C GLY A 37 -4.16 -2.10 -2.77
N VAL A 38 -4.61 -3.15 -2.08
CA VAL A 38 -3.90 -3.74 -0.94
C VAL A 38 -2.56 -4.33 -1.37
N ALA A 39 -2.53 -5.08 -2.47
CA ALA A 39 -1.30 -5.67 -3.02
C ALA A 39 -0.30 -4.59 -3.45
N ALA A 40 -0.74 -3.51 -4.09
CA ALA A 40 0.12 -2.40 -4.49
C ALA A 40 0.75 -1.70 -3.27
N THR A 41 -0.06 -1.44 -2.23
CA THR A 41 0.43 -0.83 -0.98
C THR A 41 1.42 -1.75 -0.27
N ALA A 42 1.10 -3.04 -0.15
CA ALA A 42 1.97 -4.03 0.46
C ALA A 42 3.30 -4.14 -0.30
N SER A 43 3.28 -4.16 -1.63
CA SER A 43 4.48 -4.23 -2.47
C SER A 43 5.38 -3.02 -2.26
N GLY A 44 4.82 -1.81 -2.17
CA GLY A 44 5.60 -0.60 -1.88
C GLY A 44 6.25 -0.61 -0.50
N VAL A 45 5.52 -1.06 0.53
CA VAL A 45 6.06 -1.23 1.89
C VAL A 45 7.16 -2.28 1.92
N LEU A 46 6.96 -3.43 1.28
CA LEU A 46 7.96 -4.51 1.23
C LEU A 46 9.22 -4.08 0.47
N ASN A 47 9.09 -3.33 -0.62
CA ASN A 47 10.23 -2.78 -1.35
C ASN A 47 11.04 -1.81 -0.47
N SER A 48 10.34 -0.94 0.27
CA SER A 48 10.98 0.00 1.20
C SER A 48 11.65 -0.74 2.37
N ALA A 49 11.01 -1.77 2.90
CA ALA A 49 11.56 -2.63 3.93
C ALA A 49 12.81 -3.38 3.43
N SER A 50 12.81 -3.87 2.19
CA SER A 50 13.99 -4.50 1.57
C SER A 50 15.19 -3.57 1.59
N GLY A 51 15.04 -2.33 1.10
CA GLY A 51 16.14 -1.35 1.10
C GLY A 51 16.61 -0.99 2.51
N TYR A 52 15.70 -0.91 3.48
CA TYR A 52 16.06 -0.69 4.88
C TYR A 52 16.84 -1.87 5.46
N LEU A 53 16.38 -3.11 5.25
CA LEU A 53 16.97 -4.32 5.81
C LEU A 53 18.34 -4.63 5.20
N ASP A 54 18.57 -4.31 3.93
CA ASP A 54 19.92 -4.39 3.32
C ASP A 54 20.93 -3.48 4.03
N GLY A 55 20.48 -2.34 4.57
CA GLY A 55 21.29 -1.44 5.39
C GLY A 55 21.39 -1.84 6.87
N HIS A 56 20.56 -2.79 7.33
CA HIS A 56 20.45 -3.21 8.73
C HIS A 56 20.59 -4.74 8.85
N PRO A 57 21.81 -5.29 8.70
CA PRO A 57 22.03 -6.74 8.62
C PRO A 57 21.60 -7.49 9.89
N GLU A 58 21.71 -6.87 11.06
CA GLU A 58 21.28 -7.47 12.33
C GLU A 58 19.76 -7.64 12.39
N ALA A 59 19.00 -6.57 12.07
CA ALA A 59 17.55 -6.63 11.97
C ALA A 59 17.09 -7.64 10.91
N ASN A 60 17.77 -7.66 9.76
CA ASN A 60 17.50 -8.62 8.70
C ASN A 60 17.69 -10.07 9.16
N ASN A 61 18.78 -10.35 9.86
CA ASN A 61 19.06 -11.68 10.41
C ASN A 61 18.02 -12.11 11.44
N VAL A 62 17.62 -11.22 12.35
CA VAL A 62 16.59 -11.52 13.36
C VAL A 62 15.24 -11.82 12.72
N LEU A 63 14.81 -10.98 11.77
CA LEU A 63 13.55 -11.19 11.06
C LEU A 63 13.58 -12.47 10.20
N THR A 64 14.70 -12.76 9.54
CA THR A 64 14.88 -14.00 8.74
C THR A 64 14.85 -15.24 9.62
N ALA A 65 15.55 -15.22 10.76
CA ALA A 65 15.55 -16.34 11.70
C ALA A 65 14.14 -16.59 12.28
N ALA A 66 13.38 -15.54 12.54
CA ALA A 66 12.03 -15.63 13.10
C ALA A 66 11.04 -16.39 12.21
N VAL A 67 11.26 -16.45 10.89
CA VAL A 67 10.39 -17.20 9.95
C VAL A 67 10.35 -18.70 10.25
N ASN A 68 11.46 -19.27 10.75
CA ASN A 68 11.57 -20.70 11.04
C ASN A 68 11.22 -21.06 12.49
N GLN A 69 10.81 -20.07 13.29
CA GLN A 69 10.51 -20.24 14.71
C GLN A 69 9.02 -20.55 14.93
N SER A 70 8.69 -21.06 16.12
CA SER A 70 7.29 -21.10 16.54
C SER A 70 6.73 -19.67 16.62
N PRO A 71 5.42 -19.45 16.41
CA PRO A 71 4.84 -18.11 16.46
C PRO A 71 5.08 -17.36 17.79
N ALA A 72 5.26 -18.09 18.90
CA ALA A 72 5.58 -17.51 20.19
C ALA A 72 7.05 -17.06 20.25
N ASP A 73 7.97 -17.92 19.80
CA ASP A 73 9.41 -17.64 19.80
C ASP A 73 9.77 -16.53 18.82
N ALA A 74 9.14 -16.50 17.64
CA ALA A 74 9.28 -15.43 16.66
C ALA A 74 8.94 -14.07 17.26
N LYS A 75 7.77 -13.96 17.91
CA LYS A 75 7.35 -12.72 18.58
C LYS A 75 8.30 -12.31 19.69
N SER A 76 8.78 -13.28 20.48
CA SER A 76 9.72 -13.02 21.57
C SER A 76 11.07 -12.52 21.04
N SER A 77 11.64 -13.20 20.04
CA SER A 77 12.94 -12.86 19.44
C SER A 77 12.91 -11.48 18.79
N VAL A 78 11.90 -11.20 17.97
CA VAL A 78 11.73 -9.89 17.32
C VAL A 78 11.54 -8.79 18.35
N ARG A 79 10.69 -9.00 19.36
CA ARG A 79 10.50 -8.00 20.42
C ARG A 79 11.77 -7.77 21.23
N GLY A 80 12.49 -8.84 21.59
CA GLY A 80 13.75 -8.77 22.33
C GLY A 80 14.78 -7.90 21.61
N TYR A 81 14.95 -8.11 20.30
CA TYR A 81 15.83 -7.28 19.47
C TYR A 81 15.39 -5.80 19.48
N PHE A 82 14.14 -5.51 19.11
CA PHE A 82 13.68 -4.12 18.99
C PHE A 82 13.55 -3.37 20.32
N LEU A 83 13.57 -4.04 21.47
CA LEU A 83 13.72 -3.38 22.77
C LEU A 83 15.11 -2.76 22.97
N GLY A 84 16.17 -3.39 22.42
CA GLY A 84 17.52 -2.84 22.37
C GLY A 84 17.74 -1.84 21.23
N HIS A 85 16.91 -1.91 20.19
CA HIS A 85 17.01 -1.11 18.97
C HIS A 85 15.73 -0.28 18.73
N PRO A 86 15.38 0.66 19.63
CA PRO A 86 14.12 1.41 19.54
C PRO A 86 14.06 2.33 18.33
N ASN A 87 15.19 2.84 17.84
CA ASN A 87 15.22 3.66 16.63
C ASN A 87 14.82 2.84 15.39
N GLU A 88 15.41 1.65 15.24
CA GLU A 88 15.09 0.74 14.14
C GLU A 88 13.61 0.31 14.16
N ALA A 89 13.06 0.12 15.36
CA ALA A 89 11.65 -0.17 15.54
C ALA A 89 10.75 0.97 15.04
N LEU A 90 11.15 2.23 15.31
CA LEU A 90 10.42 3.40 14.83
C LEU A 90 10.52 3.54 13.31
N GLU A 91 11.69 3.29 12.73
CA GLU A 91 11.91 3.37 11.29
C GLU A 91 11.11 2.29 10.53
N LEU A 92 11.17 1.03 10.97
CA LEU A 92 10.36 -0.04 10.38
C LEU A 92 8.86 0.20 10.56
N ARG A 93 8.43 0.76 11.70
CA ARG A 93 7.03 1.16 11.89
C ARG A 93 6.65 2.29 10.95
N GLY A 94 7.58 3.22 10.66
CA GLY A 94 7.47 4.26 9.66
C GLY A 94 7.24 3.69 8.27
N ILE A 95 8.06 2.72 7.87
CA ILE A 95 7.95 1.99 6.61
C ILE A 95 6.59 1.26 6.50
N ALA A 96 6.11 0.69 7.61
CA ALA A 96 4.83 0.00 7.65
C ALA A 96 3.60 0.92 7.76
N GLN A 97 3.76 2.24 7.93
CA GLN A 97 2.62 3.17 8.10
C GLN A 97 1.56 3.06 6.99
N PRO A 98 1.91 2.98 5.69
CA PRO A 98 0.90 2.89 4.64
C PRO A 98 -0.03 1.68 4.79
N LEU A 99 0.48 0.55 5.27
CA LEU A 99 -0.32 -0.64 5.55
C LEU A 99 -1.18 -0.48 6.82
N LEU A 100 -0.67 0.19 7.84
CA LEU A 100 -1.43 0.47 9.08
C LEU A 100 -2.58 1.43 8.80
N ASP A 101 -2.33 2.46 8.01
CA ASP A 101 -3.35 3.41 7.55
C ASP A 101 -4.39 2.67 6.69
N LEU A 102 -3.94 1.83 5.77
CA LEU A 102 -4.84 1.02 4.93
C LEU A 102 -5.75 0.13 5.77
N ARG A 103 -5.21 -0.56 6.78
CA ARG A 103 -5.97 -1.41 7.69
C ARG A 103 -7.06 -0.63 8.44
N SER A 104 -6.75 0.60 8.87
CA SER A 104 -7.73 1.47 9.53
C SER A 104 -8.83 1.97 8.59
N ARG A 105 -8.51 2.15 7.30
CA ARG A 105 -9.43 2.68 6.28
C ARG A 105 -10.33 1.62 5.64
N CYS A 106 -9.79 0.44 5.37
CA CYS A 106 -10.46 -0.58 4.55
C CYS A 106 -11.24 -1.63 5.36
N ASN A 107 -11.32 -1.44 6.67
CA ASN A 107 -11.79 -2.43 7.64
C ASN A 107 -10.90 -3.69 7.61
N ALA A 108 -10.79 -4.42 8.72
CA ALA A 108 -9.84 -5.54 8.82
C ALA A 108 -10.10 -6.71 7.83
N SER A 109 -11.15 -6.64 7.02
CA SER A 109 -11.59 -7.62 6.03
C SER A 109 -10.69 -7.75 4.79
N VAL A 110 -9.83 -6.76 4.50
CA VAL A 110 -8.87 -6.88 3.40
C VAL A 110 -7.50 -6.45 3.90
N SER A 111 -6.82 -7.38 4.58
CA SER A 111 -5.42 -7.22 5.00
C SER A 111 -4.48 -8.02 4.09
N PRO A 112 -3.18 -7.67 4.03
CA PRO A 112 -2.19 -8.47 3.34
C PRO A 112 -2.17 -9.95 3.79
N ASP A 113 -2.36 -10.21 5.09
CA ASP A 113 -2.42 -11.58 5.63
C ASP A 113 -3.63 -12.35 5.10
N GLN A 114 -4.80 -11.71 4.99
CA GLN A 114 -6.00 -12.33 4.42
C GLN A 114 -5.80 -12.62 2.94
N LEU A 115 -5.19 -11.70 2.20
CA LEU A 115 -4.86 -11.91 0.79
C LEU A 115 -3.87 -13.07 0.62
N ALA A 116 -2.85 -13.17 1.48
CA ALA A 116 -1.92 -14.29 1.48
C ALA A 116 -2.60 -15.63 1.77
N ALA A 117 -3.51 -15.68 2.76
CA ALA A 117 -4.29 -16.88 3.07
C ALA A 117 -5.20 -17.30 1.91
N LEU A 118 -5.78 -16.35 1.17
CA LEU A 118 -6.56 -16.64 -0.04
C LEU A 118 -5.67 -17.24 -1.14
N PHE A 119 -4.45 -16.75 -1.34
CA PHE A 119 -3.52 -17.35 -2.30
C PHE A 119 -3.06 -18.76 -1.91
N ASP A 120 -2.81 -19.00 -0.61
CA ASP A 120 -2.51 -20.33 -0.07
C ASP A 120 -3.64 -21.32 -0.38
N ALA A 121 -4.90 -20.90 -0.17
CA ALA A 121 -6.07 -21.72 -0.48
C ALA A 121 -6.26 -22.06 -1.98
N LEU A 122 -5.65 -21.29 -2.90
CA LEU A 122 -5.64 -21.60 -4.34
C LEU A 122 -4.57 -22.63 -4.72
N SER A 123 -3.59 -22.85 -3.85
CA SER A 123 -2.44 -23.72 -4.10
C SER A 123 -2.62 -25.15 -3.60
N GLY A 124 -3.70 -25.43 -2.86
CA GLY A 124 -4.11 -26.76 -2.41
C GLY A 124 -5.11 -27.42 -3.36
#